data_AF-A0A0D2MMX3-F1
#
_entry.id   AF-A0A0D2MMX3-F1
#
_cell.length_a   1.000
_cell.length_b   1.000
_cell.length_c   1.000
_cell.angle_alpha   90.00
_cell.angle_beta   90.00
_cell.angle_gamma   90.00
#
_symmetry.space_group_name_H-M   'P 1'
#
loop_
_entity.id
_entity.type
_entity.pdbx_description
1 polymer ?
#
loop_
_entity_poly.entity_id
_entity_poly.type
_entity_poly.pdbx_seq_one_letter_code
_entity_poly.pdbx_strand_id
1 'polypeptide(L)'
;MLSASIARAVGYSAVSRVSLKARPYLRKLCRAASSVTPVSSTGSSGGSAPMADPPCFYSMGQGSLKVCRRELHGGARADVVRRMKESGTASGIILLKGGDALPVYTTDGEILFRQVGLGLETGIVNIKFPGALVVEEGYFHYLFGVIEEGFWGAVDTRNGASTLFMPRLPEAYGVWMGELHGPDHYKAKYAVDRVAYVDELAAVLISDAPPCLHVLSGTNTDSGSAVAPPPKPEGLEAVEYETAGLFPAITEARVHKSPLEVEVQRYANQLGSRAHVAMMQACKPGLYEYQLESIFRHSTYFEGGARNQGYTCIAASGPNAAVLHYGHAAAPNDRRIEEGDILLLDMGCEV
;
A
#
# COMPACT_ATOMS: atom_id res chain seq x y z
N MET A 1 11.70 60.10 -16.02
CA MET A 1 12.51 58.92 -15.64
C MET A 1 12.58 58.86 -14.12
N LEU A 2 12.42 57.66 -13.57
CA LEU A 2 12.06 57.35 -12.18
C LEU A 2 12.70 58.24 -11.09
N SER A 3 11.84 58.68 -10.19
CA SER A 3 12.12 59.40 -8.94
C SER A 3 11.86 58.47 -7.75
N ALA A 4 12.79 58.47 -6.78
CA ALA A 4 12.64 58.46 -5.30
C ALA A 4 11.57 57.56 -4.64
N SER A 5 11.65 57.03 -3.42
CA SER A 5 12.61 56.87 -2.33
C SER A 5 11.83 56.13 -1.22
N ILE A 6 12.50 55.23 -0.49
CA ILE A 6 12.39 55.02 0.98
C ILE A 6 11.09 54.42 1.60
N ALA A 7 11.29 53.21 2.15
CA ALA A 7 10.85 52.64 3.44
C ALA A 7 9.36 52.41 3.83
N ARG A 8 9.15 51.18 4.35
CA ARG A 8 8.20 50.71 5.40
C ARG A 8 7.00 51.61 5.71
N ALA A 9 5.78 51.10 5.48
CA ALA A 9 4.86 50.64 6.54
C ALA A 9 3.47 50.26 5.95
N VAL A 10 2.87 49.22 6.53
CA VAL A 10 1.43 48.88 6.56
C VAL A 10 0.74 48.54 5.23
N GLY A 11 0.16 47.33 5.15
CA GLY A 11 -0.77 47.02 4.05
C GLY A 11 -1.31 45.60 3.92
N TYR A 12 -1.44 44.82 5.00
CA TYR A 12 -2.39 43.69 5.01
C TYR A 12 -3.80 44.26 4.83
N SER A 13 -4.33 44.28 3.60
CA SER A 13 -5.76 44.41 3.31
C SER A 13 -6.00 44.51 1.79
N ALA A 14 -6.34 43.38 1.16
CA ALA A 14 -7.43 43.27 0.19
C ALA A 14 -7.52 41.82 -0.29
N VAL A 15 -7.78 40.88 0.64
CA VAL A 15 -8.47 39.64 0.25
C VAL A 15 -9.90 40.08 -0.05
N SER A 16 -10.23 40.20 -1.33
CA SER A 16 -11.61 40.28 -1.78
C SER A 16 -12.34 39.08 -1.18
N ARG A 17 -13.22 39.37 -0.21
CA ARG A 17 -14.12 38.38 0.38
C ARG A 17 -15.03 37.86 -0.72
N VAL A 18 -14.64 36.78 -1.37
CA VAL A 18 -15.61 35.87 -1.97
C VAL A 18 -16.39 35.31 -0.78
N SER A 19 -17.61 35.78 -0.64
CA SER A 19 -18.57 35.29 0.34
C SER A 19 -18.93 33.85 -0.01
N LEU A 20 -18.09 32.90 0.39
CA LEU A 20 -18.49 31.51 0.58
C LEU A 20 -19.54 31.50 1.70
N LYS A 21 -20.81 31.62 1.31
CA LYS A 21 -21.95 31.09 2.08
C LYS A 21 -21.87 29.55 2.05
N ALA A 22 -20.75 29.02 2.54
CA ALA A 22 -20.58 27.61 2.79
C ALA A 22 -21.44 27.25 4.01
N ARG A 23 -22.42 26.37 3.76
CA ARG A 23 -23.35 25.83 4.76
C ARG A 23 -22.59 25.38 6.03
N PRO A 24 -23.20 25.43 7.23
CA PRO A 24 -22.58 25.07 8.51
C PRO A 24 -21.90 23.68 8.55
N TYR A 25 -22.21 22.81 7.58
CA TYR A 25 -21.58 21.50 7.36
C TYR A 25 -20.09 21.57 6.98
N LEU A 26 -19.69 22.50 6.10
CA LEU A 26 -18.28 22.64 5.67
C LEU A 26 -17.39 23.18 6.79
N ARG A 27 -17.92 24.07 7.65
CA ARG A 27 -17.20 24.52 8.86
C ARG A 27 -17.03 23.40 9.89
N LYS A 28 -17.98 22.47 9.99
CA LYS A 28 -17.85 21.27 10.84
C LYS A 28 -16.77 20.33 10.31
N LEU A 29 -16.69 20.10 9.00
CA LEU A 29 -15.65 19.28 8.37
C LEU A 29 -14.25 19.89 8.51
N CYS A 30 -14.09 21.20 8.24
CA CYS A 30 -12.80 21.87 8.44
C CYS A 30 -12.39 21.89 9.92
N ARG A 31 -13.32 22.14 10.86
CA ARG A 31 -13.00 22.08 12.30
C ARG A 31 -12.67 20.66 12.76
N ALA A 32 -13.37 19.64 12.27
CA ALA A 32 -13.07 18.25 12.60
C ALA A 32 -11.69 17.82 12.05
N ALA A 33 -11.32 18.26 10.84
CA ALA A 33 -10.01 18.02 10.26
C ALA A 33 -8.88 18.79 10.99
N SER A 34 -9.17 19.97 11.54
CA SER A 34 -8.22 20.75 12.34
C SER A 34 -8.21 20.40 13.84
N SER A 35 -9.19 19.64 14.34
CA SER A 35 -9.35 19.31 15.78
C SER A 35 -8.95 17.89 16.14
N VAL A 36 -8.44 17.09 15.21
CA VAL A 36 -7.69 15.88 15.55
C VAL A 36 -6.29 16.33 15.95
N THR A 37 -6.15 16.77 17.20
CA THR A 37 -4.85 16.82 17.85
C THR A 37 -4.24 15.42 17.80
N PRO A 38 -2.93 15.27 17.56
CA PRO A 38 -2.27 13.99 17.82
C PRO A 38 -2.63 13.57 19.24
N VAL A 39 -2.91 12.30 19.47
CA VAL A 39 -3.07 11.78 20.83
C VAL A 39 -1.81 12.16 21.60
N SER A 40 -1.91 13.20 22.42
CA SER A 40 -0.81 13.65 23.25
C SER A 40 -0.62 12.58 24.32
N SER A 41 0.48 11.84 24.25
CA SER A 41 0.97 11.09 25.39
C SER A 41 1.08 12.05 26.56
N THR A 42 0.26 11.87 27.60
CA THR A 42 0.38 12.60 28.85
C THR A 42 1.73 12.27 29.48
N GLY A 43 2.71 13.15 29.30
CA GLY A 43 4.02 13.04 29.94
C GLY A 43 3.93 13.46 31.41
N SER A 44 4.06 12.50 32.31
CA SER A 44 4.64 12.77 33.64
C SER A 44 6.15 12.93 33.46
N SER A 45 6.70 14.03 33.96
CA SER A 45 8.13 14.32 33.95
C SER A 45 8.92 13.27 34.73
N GLY A 46 9.52 12.33 33.98
CA GLY A 46 10.54 11.39 34.44
C GLY A 46 11.34 10.97 33.23
N GLY A 47 12.57 11.48 33.10
CA GLY A 47 13.43 11.26 31.94
C GLY A 47 13.87 9.81 31.80
N SER A 48 13.28 9.11 30.85
CA SER A 48 13.89 8.01 30.11
C SER A 48 13.63 8.29 28.63
N ALA A 49 14.64 8.16 27.77
CA ALA A 49 14.42 8.18 26.32
C ALA A 49 13.27 7.22 25.99
N PRO A 50 12.31 7.59 25.11
CA PRO A 50 11.24 6.67 24.74
C PRO A 50 11.88 5.38 24.25
N MET A 51 11.54 4.23 24.85
CA MET A 51 12.01 2.94 24.34
C MET A 51 11.66 2.87 22.86
N ALA A 52 12.65 2.52 22.04
CA ALA A 52 12.40 2.28 20.63
C ALA A 52 11.27 1.25 20.50
N ASP A 53 10.31 1.49 19.61
CA ASP A 53 9.24 0.53 19.35
C ASP A 53 9.86 -0.82 18.96
N PRO A 54 9.22 -1.94 19.32
CA PRO A 54 9.67 -3.24 18.85
C PRO A 54 9.84 -3.26 17.33
N PRO A 55 10.83 -3.98 16.77
CA PRO A 55 11.11 -4.01 15.33
C PRO A 55 9.91 -4.40 14.45
N CYS A 56 8.90 -5.05 15.03
CA CYS A 56 7.70 -5.48 14.33
C CYS A 56 6.66 -4.38 14.10
N PHE A 57 6.89 -3.15 14.55
CA PHE A 57 6.05 -2.02 14.18
C PHE A 57 6.49 -1.43 12.83
N TYR A 58 5.53 -1.24 11.93
CA TYR A 58 5.71 -0.40 10.76
C TYR A 58 5.37 1.05 11.09
N SER A 59 6.22 1.99 10.68
CA SER A 59 5.98 3.43 10.75
C SER A 59 6.88 4.16 9.76
N MET A 60 6.36 5.23 9.17
CA MET A 60 7.12 6.19 8.36
C MET A 60 7.59 7.41 9.16
N GLY A 61 7.55 7.32 10.50
CA GLY A 61 7.98 8.40 11.39
C GLY A 61 6.84 9.32 11.82
N GLN A 62 7.19 10.58 12.14
CA GLN A 62 6.26 11.54 12.76
C GLN A 62 5.01 11.77 11.92
N GLY A 63 3.84 11.65 12.55
CA GLY A 63 2.54 11.85 11.89
C GLY A 63 1.99 10.61 11.18
N SER A 64 2.83 9.59 10.93
CA SER A 64 2.39 8.32 10.34
C SER A 64 1.75 7.38 11.36
N LEU A 65 0.79 6.57 10.91
CA LEU A 65 0.22 5.49 11.73
C LEU A 65 1.30 4.46 12.06
N LYS A 66 1.35 4.04 13.32
CA LYS A 66 2.15 2.89 13.74
C LYS A 66 1.31 1.63 13.65
N VAL A 67 1.81 0.60 12.96
CA VAL A 67 1.08 -0.65 12.71
C VAL A 67 1.88 -1.83 13.26
N CYS A 68 1.31 -2.58 14.21
CA CYS A 68 1.93 -3.79 14.74
C CYS A 68 1.79 -4.93 13.72
N ARG A 69 2.87 -5.28 13.02
CA ARG A 69 2.85 -6.35 11.99
C ARG A 69 2.52 -7.72 12.58
N ARG A 70 2.93 -7.97 13.83
CA ARG A 70 2.61 -9.20 14.56
C ARG A 70 1.10 -9.39 14.70
N GLU A 71 0.40 -8.34 15.11
CA GLU A 71 -1.04 -8.41 15.34
C GLU A 71 -1.82 -8.37 14.03
N LEU A 72 -1.46 -7.45 13.12
CA LEU A 72 -2.16 -7.28 11.85
C LEU A 72 -2.00 -8.52 10.96
N HIS A 73 -0.77 -8.85 10.58
CA HIS A 73 -0.50 -9.94 9.65
C HIS A 73 -0.54 -11.31 10.33
N GLY A 74 -0.13 -11.41 11.60
CA GLY A 74 -0.30 -12.65 12.37
C GLY A 74 -1.77 -12.99 12.60
N GLY A 75 -2.62 -11.99 12.85
CA GLY A 75 -4.07 -12.15 12.90
C GLY A 75 -4.66 -12.63 11.58
N ALA A 76 -4.22 -12.05 10.45
CA ALA A 76 -4.62 -12.48 9.12
C ALA A 76 -4.22 -13.94 8.83
N ARG A 77 -2.98 -14.35 9.15
CA ARG A 77 -2.53 -15.75 9.02
C ARG A 77 -3.40 -16.70 9.84
N ALA A 78 -3.68 -16.35 11.09
CA ALA A 78 -4.54 -17.15 11.96
C ALA A 78 -5.97 -17.28 11.42
N ASP A 79 -6.55 -16.19 10.88
CA ASP A 79 -7.89 -16.21 10.31
C ASP A 79 -7.99 -17.09 9.06
N VAL A 80 -7.00 -17.00 8.16
CA VAL A 80 -6.95 -17.84 6.95
C VAL A 80 -6.81 -19.31 7.30
N VAL A 81 -5.90 -19.66 8.21
CA VAL A 81 -5.74 -21.05 8.67
C VAL A 81 -7.02 -21.58 9.31
N ARG A 82 -7.70 -20.75 10.14
CA ARG A 82 -8.98 -21.10 10.74
C ARG A 82 -10.04 -21.38 9.68
N ARG A 83 -10.19 -20.51 8.67
CA ARG A 83 -11.16 -20.68 7.58
C ARG A 83 -10.89 -21.90 6.72
N MET A 84 -9.61 -22.20 6.42
CA MET A 84 -9.23 -23.42 5.71
C MET A 84 -9.62 -24.68 6.50
N LYS A 85 -9.42 -24.66 7.83
CA LYS A 85 -9.85 -25.78 8.70
C LYS A 85 -11.37 -25.93 8.73
N GLU A 86 -12.10 -24.83 8.84
CA GLU A 86 -13.57 -24.82 8.85
C GLU A 86 -14.19 -25.28 7.53
N SER A 87 -13.52 -25.03 6.40
CA SER A 87 -13.96 -25.50 5.08
C SER A 87 -13.57 -26.96 4.79
N GLY A 88 -12.90 -27.65 5.72
CA GLY A 88 -12.44 -29.02 5.54
C GLY A 88 -11.23 -29.14 4.59
N THR A 89 -10.50 -28.05 4.36
CA THR A 89 -9.26 -28.08 3.56
C THR A 89 -8.22 -28.96 4.26
N ALA A 90 -7.53 -29.79 3.48
CA ALA A 90 -6.48 -30.67 4.00
C ALA A 90 -5.40 -29.89 4.77
N SER A 91 -4.85 -30.49 5.82
CA SER A 91 -3.66 -29.94 6.46
C SER A 91 -2.49 -29.92 5.49
N GLY A 92 -1.60 -28.93 5.57
CA GLY A 92 -0.50 -28.73 4.62
C GLY A 92 0.27 -27.46 4.94
N ILE A 93 1.01 -26.94 3.96
CA ILE A 93 1.68 -25.63 4.08
C ILE A 93 1.14 -24.71 3.00
N ILE A 94 0.62 -23.54 3.38
CA ILE A 94 0.36 -22.44 2.46
C ILE A 94 1.71 -21.95 1.92
N LEU A 95 1.86 -21.80 0.61
CA LEU A 95 3.04 -21.27 -0.04
C LEU A 95 2.65 -20.13 -0.98
N LEU A 96 3.24 -18.96 -0.76
CA LEU A 96 3.03 -17.76 -1.59
C LEU A 96 4.38 -17.20 -2.06
N LYS A 97 4.42 -16.70 -3.30
CA LYS A 97 5.54 -15.91 -3.81
C LYS A 97 5.22 -14.41 -3.67
N GLY A 98 6.19 -13.65 -3.18
CA GLY A 98 6.19 -12.19 -3.19
C GLY A 98 6.41 -11.64 -4.60
N GLY A 99 6.41 -10.30 -4.70
CA GLY A 99 6.58 -9.63 -5.98
C GLY A 99 8.06 -9.50 -6.35
N ASP A 100 8.34 -9.33 -7.64
CA ASP A 100 9.69 -9.02 -8.13
C ASP A 100 9.74 -7.56 -8.62
N ALA A 101 10.91 -6.92 -8.54
CA ALA A 101 11.12 -5.62 -9.20
C ALA A 101 10.96 -5.78 -10.72
N LEU A 102 10.33 -4.77 -11.34
CA LEU A 102 10.09 -4.77 -12.78
C LEU A 102 10.78 -3.59 -13.45
N PRO A 103 11.53 -3.83 -14.54
CA PRO A 103 12.08 -2.76 -15.35
C PRO A 103 10.99 -2.07 -16.18
N VAL A 104 11.28 -0.85 -16.60
CA VAL A 104 10.51 -0.12 -17.59
C VAL A 104 10.93 -0.58 -18.98
N TYR A 105 10.07 -1.37 -19.64
CA TYR A 105 10.32 -1.99 -20.94
C TYR A 105 11.63 -2.82 -20.94
N THR A 106 12.59 -2.47 -21.81
CA THR A 106 13.90 -3.11 -21.92
C THR A 106 15.02 -2.24 -21.32
N THR A 107 14.67 -1.26 -20.49
CA THR A 107 15.64 -0.36 -19.83
C THR A 107 16.04 -0.91 -18.46
N ASP A 108 17.04 -0.30 -17.85
CA ASP A 108 17.45 -0.52 -16.46
C ASP A 108 16.71 0.40 -15.46
N GLY A 109 15.78 1.24 -15.95
CA GLY A 109 14.91 2.03 -15.08
C GLY A 109 13.89 1.14 -14.41
N GLU A 110 13.73 1.25 -13.09
CA GLU A 110 12.80 0.41 -12.32
C GLU A 110 11.50 1.14 -12.00
N ILE A 111 10.39 0.41 -12.04
CA ILE A 111 9.12 0.86 -11.47
C ILE A 111 9.25 0.74 -9.95
N LEU A 112 8.77 1.75 -9.22
CA LEU A 112 8.72 1.69 -7.76
C LEU A 112 7.97 0.42 -7.33
N PHE A 113 8.69 -0.48 -6.64
CA PHE A 113 8.14 -1.73 -6.18
C PHE A 113 6.99 -1.54 -5.19
N ARG A 114 5.94 -2.33 -5.37
CA ARG A 114 4.75 -2.36 -4.52
C ARG A 114 4.26 -3.80 -4.43
N GLN A 115 4.24 -4.35 -3.22
CA GLN A 115 3.77 -5.71 -2.91
C GLN A 115 2.22 -5.83 -3.00
N VAL A 116 1.61 -5.10 -3.91
CA VAL A 116 0.17 -5.06 -4.13
C VAL A 116 0.00 -4.97 -5.63
N GLY A 117 -0.36 -6.11 -6.22
CA GLY A 117 -0.33 -6.38 -7.66
C GLY A 117 -0.61 -5.13 -8.48
N LEU A 118 0.39 -4.67 -9.21
CA LEU A 118 0.17 -3.75 -10.30
C LEU A 118 -0.57 -4.53 -11.38
N GLY A 119 -1.90 -4.63 -11.27
CA GLY A 119 -2.73 -4.72 -12.46
C GLY A 119 -2.39 -3.50 -13.31
N LEU A 120 -1.40 -3.64 -14.19
CA LEU A 120 -0.95 -2.61 -15.12
C LEU A 120 -2.05 -2.44 -16.18
N GLU A 121 -3.17 -1.88 -15.74
CA GLU A 121 -4.04 -1.04 -16.57
C GLU A 121 -3.68 0.44 -16.36
N THR A 122 -2.49 0.75 -15.84
CA THR A 122 -1.87 2.03 -16.19
C THR A 122 -1.66 1.96 -17.70
N GLY A 123 -2.41 2.75 -18.48
CA GLY A 123 -2.40 2.79 -19.95
C GLY A 123 -1.07 3.16 -20.62
N ILE A 124 0.05 2.77 -20.01
CA ILE A 124 1.44 2.92 -20.43
C ILE A 124 2.02 1.53 -20.81
N VAL A 125 1.50 0.41 -20.28
CA VAL A 125 2.12 -0.90 -20.48
C VAL A 125 1.11 -2.05 -20.48
N ASN A 126 0.63 -2.44 -21.66
CA ASN A 126 -0.12 -3.70 -21.85
C ASN A 126 0.87 -4.83 -22.13
N ILE A 127 1.80 -5.10 -21.21
CA ILE A 127 2.75 -6.22 -21.34
C ILE A 127 2.21 -7.39 -20.53
N LYS A 128 1.51 -8.29 -21.23
CA LYS A 128 1.51 -9.71 -20.85
C LYS A 128 2.94 -10.22 -21.06
N PHE A 129 3.80 -10.15 -20.06
CA PHE A 129 4.98 -11.00 -20.09
C PHE A 129 4.46 -12.44 -20.02
N PRO A 130 4.86 -13.34 -20.92
CA PRO A 130 4.62 -14.76 -20.69
C PRO A 130 5.35 -15.14 -19.40
N GLY A 131 4.60 -15.26 -18.30
CA GLY A 131 5.13 -15.53 -16.95
C GLY A 131 4.92 -14.42 -15.90
N ALA A 132 4.39 -13.24 -16.25
CA ALA A 132 4.02 -12.24 -15.22
C ALA A 132 2.72 -12.67 -14.51
N LEU A 133 2.90 -13.39 -13.41
CA LEU A 133 1.87 -13.73 -12.41
C LEU A 133 1.51 -12.49 -11.59
N VAL A 134 0.69 -11.61 -12.13
CA VAL A 134 0.31 -10.35 -11.48
C VAL A 134 -0.95 -10.52 -10.61
N VAL A 135 -0.95 -11.42 -9.62
CA VAL A 135 -2.03 -11.40 -8.59
C VAL A 135 -1.65 -11.97 -7.22
N GLU A 136 -0.51 -12.66 -7.04
CA GLU A 136 -0.14 -13.20 -5.71
C GLU A 136 0.21 -12.10 -4.69
N GLU A 137 0.69 -10.95 -5.15
CA GLU A 137 1.37 -9.97 -4.31
C GLU A 137 0.48 -9.36 -3.22
N GLY A 138 -0.77 -9.01 -3.53
CA GLY A 138 -1.70 -8.45 -2.54
C GLY A 138 -2.10 -9.47 -1.46
N TYR A 139 -2.11 -10.76 -1.79
CA TYR A 139 -2.31 -11.83 -0.81
C TYR A 139 -1.05 -12.04 0.04
N PHE A 140 0.14 -11.90 -0.56
CA PHE A 140 1.41 -11.95 0.14
C PHE A 140 1.53 -10.82 1.18
N HIS A 141 1.25 -9.57 0.78
CA HIS A 141 1.21 -8.44 1.70
C HIS A 141 0.19 -8.65 2.83
N TYR A 142 -0.99 -9.19 2.51
CA TYR A 142 -2.00 -9.48 3.53
C TYR A 142 -1.48 -10.43 4.63
N LEU A 143 -0.80 -11.52 4.26
CA LEU A 143 -0.29 -12.51 5.22
C LEU A 143 1.02 -12.13 5.91
N PHE A 144 1.88 -11.33 5.29
CA PHE A 144 3.25 -11.10 5.78
C PHE A 144 3.63 -9.63 5.95
N GLY A 145 3.00 -8.72 5.22
CA GLY A 145 3.33 -7.29 5.25
C GLY A 145 4.69 -6.94 4.66
N VAL A 146 5.39 -7.90 4.05
CA VAL A 146 6.71 -7.71 3.45
C VAL A 146 6.65 -6.60 2.39
N ILE A 147 7.68 -5.77 2.35
CA ILE A 147 7.81 -4.65 1.40
C ILE A 147 9.01 -4.80 0.47
N GLU A 148 9.85 -5.82 0.70
CA GLU A 148 10.98 -6.19 -0.15
C GLU A 148 10.54 -7.17 -1.25
N GLU A 149 11.23 -7.11 -2.38
CA GLU A 149 11.05 -7.99 -3.53
C GLU A 149 11.71 -9.36 -3.36
N GLY A 150 11.24 -10.34 -4.14
CA GLY A 150 11.85 -11.67 -4.25
C GLY A 150 11.65 -12.59 -3.04
N PHE A 151 10.86 -12.17 -2.05
CA PHE A 151 10.56 -13.01 -0.88
C PHE A 151 9.55 -14.11 -1.22
N TRP A 152 9.62 -15.22 -0.48
CA TRP A 152 8.53 -16.18 -0.38
C TRP A 152 8.05 -16.30 1.06
N GLY A 153 6.88 -16.90 1.24
CA GLY A 153 6.25 -17.00 2.54
C GLY A 153 5.47 -18.30 2.65
N ALA A 154 5.64 -18.97 3.78
CA ALA A 154 4.96 -20.20 4.10
C ALA A 154 4.21 -20.09 5.44
N VAL A 155 3.03 -20.70 5.50
CA VAL A 155 2.25 -20.85 6.74
C VAL A 155 1.83 -22.30 6.88
N ASP A 156 2.35 -22.97 7.90
CA ASP A 156 1.98 -24.35 8.20
C ASP A 156 0.60 -24.40 8.85
N THR A 157 -0.39 -24.98 8.15
CA THR A 157 -1.77 -25.02 8.65
C THR A 157 -1.94 -25.99 9.81
N ARG A 158 -0.97 -26.89 10.05
CA ARG A 158 -1.00 -27.88 11.14
C ARG A 158 -0.77 -27.22 12.49
N ASN A 159 0.16 -26.27 12.57
CA ASN A 159 0.60 -25.63 13.82
C ASN A 159 0.51 -24.08 13.82
N GLY A 160 0.26 -23.46 12.67
CA GLY A 160 0.20 -22.00 12.50
C GLY A 160 1.54 -21.31 12.32
N ALA A 161 2.66 -22.05 12.28
CA ALA A 161 3.99 -21.50 12.16
C ALA A 161 4.21 -20.84 10.79
N SER A 162 4.83 -19.67 10.82
CA SER A 162 5.11 -18.83 9.66
C SER A 162 6.61 -18.78 9.35
N THR A 163 6.96 -19.02 8.10
CA THR A 163 8.33 -18.94 7.59
C THR A 163 8.39 -17.91 6.46
N LEU A 164 9.36 -17.00 6.48
CA LEU A 164 9.74 -16.20 5.31
C LEU A 164 11.00 -16.77 4.67
N PHE A 165 11.07 -16.70 3.35
CA PHE A 165 12.29 -16.99 2.60
C PHE A 165 12.76 -15.70 1.94
N MET A 166 13.95 -15.24 2.33
CA MET A 166 14.56 -14.02 1.82
C MET A 166 15.58 -14.32 0.70
N PRO A 167 15.72 -13.46 -0.31
CA PRO A 167 16.77 -13.64 -1.32
C PRO A 167 18.16 -13.52 -0.68
N ARG A 168 19.10 -14.33 -1.15
CA ARG A 168 20.52 -14.19 -0.79
C ARG A 168 21.15 -13.15 -1.71
N LEU A 169 21.31 -11.93 -1.20
CA LEU A 169 21.81 -10.81 -1.99
C LEU A 169 23.36 -10.81 -2.05
N PRO A 170 23.95 -10.43 -3.19
CA PRO A 170 25.40 -10.33 -3.34
C PRO A 170 25.95 -9.13 -2.54
N GLU A 171 27.24 -9.17 -2.19
CA GLU A 171 27.90 -8.07 -1.45
C GLU A 171 27.74 -6.70 -2.12
N ALA A 172 27.72 -6.65 -3.46
CA ALA A 172 27.53 -5.42 -4.22
C ALA A 172 26.20 -4.71 -3.88
N TYR A 173 25.15 -5.45 -3.50
CA TYR A 173 23.88 -4.86 -3.06
C TYR A 173 24.08 -3.91 -1.87
N GLY A 174 25.01 -4.26 -0.97
CA GLY A 174 25.46 -3.43 0.15
C GLY A 174 25.90 -2.02 -0.24
N VAL A 175 26.50 -1.90 -1.43
CA VAL A 175 27.04 -0.66 -1.98
C VAL A 175 25.95 0.19 -2.63
N TRP A 176 25.02 -0.45 -3.36
CA TRP A 176 24.05 0.25 -4.21
C TRP A 176 22.70 0.48 -3.54
N MET A 177 22.22 -0.49 -2.76
CA MET A 177 20.84 -0.56 -2.30
C MET A 177 20.70 -0.38 -0.79
N GLY A 178 21.80 -0.53 -0.04
CA GLY A 178 21.86 -0.32 1.40
C GLY A 178 22.27 -1.57 2.17
N GLU A 179 22.13 -1.51 3.49
CA GLU A 179 22.63 -2.54 4.41
C GLU A 179 22.10 -3.95 4.09
N LEU A 180 23.01 -4.93 4.07
CA LEU A 180 22.68 -6.35 3.95
C LEU A 180 22.22 -6.90 5.29
N HIS A 181 20.90 -7.01 5.45
CA HIS A 181 20.30 -7.60 6.65
C HIS A 181 20.28 -9.12 6.59
N GLY A 182 20.46 -9.78 7.73
CA GLY A 182 20.38 -11.25 7.87
C GLY A 182 18.99 -11.76 8.31
N PRO A 183 18.81 -13.09 8.43
CA PRO A 183 17.53 -13.71 8.80
C PRO A 183 16.93 -13.19 10.11
N ASP A 184 17.75 -12.94 11.14
CA ASP A 184 17.28 -12.43 12.43
C ASP A 184 16.64 -11.04 12.35
N HIS A 185 17.15 -10.18 11.46
CA HIS A 185 16.55 -8.87 11.21
C HIS A 185 15.12 -9.03 10.68
N TYR A 186 14.93 -9.83 9.63
CA TYR A 186 13.62 -10.02 9.01
C TYR A 186 12.66 -10.80 9.91
N LYS A 187 13.17 -11.72 10.73
CA LYS A 187 12.39 -12.42 11.76
C LYS A 187 11.80 -11.43 12.75
N ALA A 188 12.63 -10.50 13.26
CA ALA A 188 12.19 -9.45 14.18
C ALA A 188 11.25 -8.43 13.50
N LYS A 189 11.59 -7.98 12.29
CA LYS A 189 10.85 -6.98 11.50
C LYS A 189 9.44 -7.45 11.13
N TYR A 190 9.29 -8.70 10.68
CA TYR A 190 8.00 -9.24 10.25
C TYR A 190 7.27 -10.07 11.30
N ALA A 191 7.89 -10.28 12.46
CA ALA A 191 7.35 -11.10 13.55
C ALA A 191 6.83 -12.45 13.05
N VAL A 192 7.69 -13.15 12.29
CA VAL A 192 7.48 -14.52 11.83
C VAL A 192 8.29 -15.50 12.68
N ASP A 193 7.98 -16.78 12.61
CA ASP A 193 8.59 -17.80 13.48
C ASP A 193 9.98 -18.22 12.99
N ARG A 194 10.16 -18.25 11.66
CA ARG A 194 11.41 -18.63 10.99
C ARG A 194 11.68 -17.76 9.77
N VAL A 195 12.96 -17.49 9.51
CA VAL A 195 13.43 -16.92 8.24
C VAL A 195 14.55 -17.81 7.71
N ALA A 196 14.48 -18.16 6.44
CA ALA A 196 15.49 -18.91 5.70
C ALA A 196 15.78 -18.21 4.36
N TYR A 197 16.72 -18.73 3.57
CA TYR A 197 16.97 -18.17 2.24
C TYR A 197 16.11 -18.83 1.16
N VAL A 198 15.81 -18.11 0.08
CA VAL A 198 15.06 -18.65 -1.07
C VAL A 198 15.78 -19.85 -1.72
N ASP A 199 17.11 -19.85 -1.74
CA ASP A 199 17.91 -20.98 -2.24
C ASP A 199 17.85 -22.22 -1.33
N GLU A 200 17.36 -22.08 -0.10
CA GLU A 200 17.14 -23.16 0.86
C GLU A 200 15.67 -23.60 0.93
N LEU A 201 14.77 -22.93 0.20
CA LEU A 201 13.31 -23.09 0.32
C LEU A 201 12.87 -24.55 0.20
N ALA A 202 13.32 -25.24 -0.85
CA ALA A 202 12.93 -26.63 -1.09
C ALA A 202 13.39 -27.55 0.04
N ALA A 203 14.65 -27.42 0.48
CA ALA A 203 15.19 -28.24 1.56
C ALA A 203 14.42 -28.03 2.88
N VAL A 204 14.06 -26.79 3.20
CA VAL A 204 13.27 -26.45 4.39
C VAL A 204 11.88 -27.06 4.31
N LEU A 205 11.16 -26.88 3.19
CA LEU A 205 9.81 -27.43 3.04
C LEU A 205 9.80 -28.96 3.02
N ILE A 206 10.79 -29.62 2.40
CA ILE A 206 10.95 -31.08 2.46
C ILE A 206 11.15 -31.54 3.90
N SER A 207 11.99 -30.83 4.68
CA SER A 207 12.23 -31.15 6.09
C SER A 207 10.97 -30.98 6.94
N ASP A 208 10.10 -30.03 6.62
CA ASP A 208 8.81 -29.86 7.30
C ASP A 208 7.77 -30.93 6.90
N ALA A 209 8.09 -31.75 5.89
CA ALA A 209 7.32 -32.88 5.38
C ALA A 209 5.81 -32.59 5.26
N PRO A 210 5.39 -31.57 4.50
CA PRO A 210 3.98 -31.29 4.31
C PRO A 210 3.34 -32.38 3.45
N PRO A 211 2.09 -32.78 3.73
CA PRO A 211 1.33 -33.66 2.83
C PRO A 211 1.04 -32.98 1.48
N CYS A 212 0.83 -31.65 1.46
CA CYS A 212 0.66 -30.84 0.26
C CYS A 212 1.05 -29.38 0.50
N LEU A 213 1.25 -28.65 -0.59
CA LEU A 213 1.46 -27.21 -0.62
C LEU A 213 0.20 -26.53 -1.15
N HIS A 214 -0.44 -25.74 -0.29
CA HIS A 214 -1.59 -24.91 -0.66
C HIS A 214 -1.11 -23.66 -1.38
N VAL A 215 -1.50 -23.50 -2.64
CA VAL A 215 -1.09 -22.39 -3.50
C VAL A 215 -2.31 -21.64 -4.02
N LEU A 216 -2.15 -20.38 -4.42
CA LEU A 216 -3.26 -19.59 -4.94
C LEU A 216 -3.66 -20.09 -6.32
N SER A 217 -4.95 -20.30 -6.52
CA SER A 217 -5.54 -20.58 -7.83
C SER A 217 -6.96 -20.04 -7.87
N GLY A 218 -7.24 -19.11 -8.77
CA GLY A 218 -8.56 -18.50 -8.88
C GLY A 218 -8.63 -17.42 -9.93
N THR A 219 -9.67 -16.60 -9.86
CA THR A 219 -9.89 -15.50 -10.81
C THR A 219 -10.31 -14.26 -10.03
N ASN A 220 -9.63 -13.14 -10.29
CA ASN A 220 -10.10 -11.85 -9.82
C ASN A 220 -11.33 -11.46 -10.65
N THR A 221 -12.45 -11.21 -9.98
CA THR A 221 -13.75 -11.00 -10.64
C THR A 221 -13.92 -9.64 -11.31
N ASP A 222 -13.09 -8.65 -10.96
CA ASP A 222 -13.16 -7.31 -11.56
C ASP A 222 -12.33 -7.24 -12.85
N SER A 223 -11.09 -7.73 -12.80
CA SER A 223 -10.16 -7.75 -13.95
C SER A 223 -10.32 -8.96 -14.88
N GLY A 224 -10.99 -10.01 -14.41
CA GLY A 224 -11.02 -11.31 -15.08
C GLY A 224 -9.67 -12.03 -15.11
N SER A 225 -8.63 -11.49 -14.46
CA SER A 225 -7.29 -12.06 -14.47
C SER A 225 -7.21 -13.32 -13.61
N ALA A 226 -6.52 -14.33 -14.12
CA ALA A 226 -6.24 -15.54 -13.37
C ALA A 226 -5.20 -15.27 -12.28
N VAL A 227 -5.52 -15.69 -11.05
CA VAL A 227 -4.53 -15.87 -9.98
C VAL A 227 -4.00 -17.28 -10.17
N ALA A 228 -2.82 -17.41 -10.75
CA ALA A 228 -2.21 -18.72 -10.98
C ALA A 228 -1.27 -19.08 -9.83
N PRO A 229 -1.03 -20.39 -9.58
CA PRO A 229 0.02 -20.82 -8.66
C PRO A 229 1.40 -20.35 -9.10
N PRO A 230 2.34 -20.15 -8.17
CA PRO A 230 3.70 -19.80 -8.55
C PRO A 230 4.36 -21.03 -9.21
N PRO A 231 5.39 -20.84 -10.05
CA PRO A 231 6.18 -21.95 -10.55
C PRO A 231 6.67 -22.81 -9.39
N LYS A 232 6.55 -24.14 -9.53
CA LYS A 232 6.98 -25.06 -8.48
C LYS A 232 8.49 -24.95 -8.29
N PRO A 233 8.98 -24.65 -7.07
CA PRO A 233 10.41 -24.61 -6.80
C PRO A 233 11.07 -25.95 -7.12
N GLU A 234 12.31 -25.89 -7.65
CA GLU A 234 13.12 -27.08 -7.93
C GLU A 234 13.31 -27.92 -6.67
N GLY A 235 13.15 -29.24 -6.79
CA GLY A 235 13.25 -30.18 -5.68
C GLY A 235 11.94 -30.46 -4.94
N LEU A 236 10.86 -29.74 -5.24
CA LEU A 236 9.52 -29.97 -4.66
C LEU A 236 8.58 -30.73 -5.58
N GLU A 237 9.07 -31.30 -6.69
CA GLU A 237 8.24 -31.92 -7.75
C GLU A 237 7.28 -32.98 -7.20
N ALA A 238 7.76 -33.77 -6.22
CA ALA A 238 7.01 -34.84 -5.57
C ALA A 238 5.94 -34.35 -4.57
N VAL A 239 5.99 -33.09 -4.13
CA VAL A 239 5.01 -32.54 -3.19
C VAL A 239 3.80 -32.01 -3.97
N GLU A 240 2.60 -32.46 -3.61
CA GLU A 240 1.36 -32.07 -4.29
C GLU A 240 1.09 -30.56 -4.12
N TYR A 241 0.68 -29.89 -5.21
CA TYR A 241 0.10 -28.56 -5.15
C TYR A 241 -1.40 -28.67 -5.04
N GLU A 242 -1.95 -28.19 -3.93
CA GLU A 242 -3.38 -28.11 -3.72
C GLU A 242 -3.87 -26.68 -3.92
N THR A 243 -4.92 -26.53 -4.72
CA THR A 243 -5.33 -25.27 -5.35
C THR A 243 -6.76 -24.85 -4.99
N ALA A 244 -7.59 -25.74 -4.46
CA ALA A 244 -9.01 -25.46 -4.23
C ALA A 244 -9.25 -24.72 -2.91
N GLY A 245 -8.47 -25.01 -1.86
CA GLY A 245 -8.74 -24.53 -0.50
C GLY A 245 -8.30 -23.09 -0.20
N LEU A 246 -7.10 -22.70 -0.63
CA LEU A 246 -6.49 -21.44 -0.20
C LEU A 246 -7.21 -20.21 -0.74
N PHE A 247 -7.45 -20.15 -2.05
CA PHE A 247 -7.99 -18.95 -2.70
C PHE A 247 -9.35 -18.51 -2.14
N PRO A 248 -10.35 -19.40 -1.93
CA PRO A 248 -11.59 -19.02 -1.27
C PRO A 248 -11.39 -18.56 0.17
N ALA A 249 -10.54 -19.26 0.94
CA ALA A 249 -10.33 -18.94 2.36
C ALA A 249 -9.69 -17.57 2.58
N ILE A 250 -8.62 -17.26 1.83
CA ILE A 250 -7.92 -15.98 1.93
C ILE A 250 -8.71 -14.82 1.32
N THR A 251 -9.48 -15.07 0.26
CA THR A 251 -10.36 -14.05 -0.32
C THR A 251 -11.46 -13.68 0.66
N GLU A 252 -12.11 -14.67 1.28
CA GLU A 252 -13.14 -14.42 2.28
C GLU A 252 -12.55 -13.74 3.54
N ALA A 253 -11.34 -14.10 3.97
CA ALA A 253 -10.65 -13.38 5.05
C ALA A 253 -10.48 -11.90 4.72
N ARG A 254 -10.06 -11.56 3.49
CA ARG A 254 -9.90 -10.18 3.02
C ARG A 254 -11.22 -9.41 2.88
N VAL A 255 -12.38 -10.08 2.79
CA VAL A 255 -13.69 -9.42 2.81
C VAL A 255 -13.96 -8.81 4.19
N HIS A 256 -13.67 -9.54 5.27
CA HIS A 256 -13.97 -9.17 6.66
C HIS A 256 -12.74 -8.57 7.35
N LYS A 257 -12.75 -7.24 7.54
CA LYS A 257 -11.59 -6.52 8.08
C LYS A 257 -11.48 -6.73 9.59
N SER A 258 -10.30 -7.07 10.07
CA SER A 258 -9.95 -7.02 11.48
C SER A 258 -9.99 -5.58 12.01
N PRO A 259 -10.09 -5.37 13.34
CA PRO A 259 -10.04 -4.04 13.92
C PRO A 259 -8.80 -3.23 13.52
N LEU A 260 -7.63 -3.86 13.40
CA LEU A 260 -6.40 -3.18 12.98
C LEU A 260 -6.42 -2.79 11.49
N GLU A 261 -6.99 -3.63 10.61
CA GLU A 261 -7.19 -3.24 9.20
C GLU A 261 -8.14 -2.04 9.08
N VAL A 262 -9.20 -2.01 9.89
CA VAL A 262 -10.12 -0.87 9.95
C VAL A 262 -9.38 0.40 10.42
N GLU A 263 -8.47 0.32 11.39
CA GLU A 263 -7.65 1.47 11.80
C GLU A 263 -6.74 1.98 10.67
N VAL A 264 -6.10 1.09 9.92
CA VAL A 264 -5.31 1.47 8.74
C VAL A 264 -6.18 2.16 7.69
N GLN A 265 -7.37 1.62 7.39
CA GLN A 265 -8.31 2.25 6.46
C GLN A 265 -8.84 3.60 6.97
N ARG A 266 -9.10 3.74 8.28
CA ARG A 266 -9.49 5.03 8.88
C ARG A 266 -8.38 6.06 8.71
N TYR A 267 -7.14 5.68 8.92
CA TYR A 267 -6.00 6.55 8.73
C TYR A 267 -5.83 6.99 7.27
N ALA A 268 -5.94 6.06 6.31
CA ALA A 268 -5.94 6.39 4.88
C ALA A 268 -7.06 7.39 4.52
N ASN A 269 -8.28 7.16 5.02
CA ASN A 269 -9.42 8.05 4.82
C ASN A 269 -9.20 9.43 5.44
N GLN A 270 -8.56 9.51 6.61
CA GLN A 270 -8.22 10.80 7.24
C GLN A 270 -7.21 11.58 6.40
N LEU A 271 -6.17 10.92 5.88
CA LEU A 271 -5.20 11.55 4.97
C LEU A 271 -5.87 12.05 3.68
N GLY A 272 -6.61 11.17 3.00
CA GLY A 272 -7.34 11.53 1.79
C GLY A 272 -8.31 12.69 2.02
N SER A 273 -9.04 12.68 3.15
CA SER A 273 -9.96 13.77 3.51
C SER A 273 -9.24 15.10 3.70
N ARG A 274 -8.10 15.12 4.39
CA ARG A 274 -7.28 16.33 4.56
C ARG A 274 -6.75 16.84 3.21
N ALA A 275 -6.29 15.95 2.36
CA ALA A 275 -5.81 16.27 1.02
C ALA A 275 -6.93 16.82 0.11
N HIS A 276 -8.15 16.27 0.19
CA HIS A 276 -9.34 16.84 -0.46
C HIS A 276 -9.65 18.27 0.03
N VAL A 277 -9.52 18.52 1.33
CA VAL A 277 -9.67 19.88 1.88
C VAL A 277 -8.58 20.82 1.35
N ALA A 278 -7.33 20.37 1.26
CA ALA A 278 -6.23 21.16 0.71
C ALA A 278 -6.48 21.54 -0.77
N MET A 279 -6.96 20.59 -1.58
CA MET A 279 -7.38 20.87 -2.96
C MET A 279 -8.51 21.90 -3.02
N MET A 280 -9.56 21.74 -2.22
CA MET A 280 -10.68 22.69 -2.18
C MET A 280 -10.24 24.11 -1.79
N GLN A 281 -9.23 24.25 -0.93
CA GLN A 281 -8.70 25.56 -0.54
C GLN A 281 -7.82 26.19 -1.62
N ALA A 282 -7.10 25.38 -2.39
CA ALA A 282 -6.22 25.85 -3.46
C ALA A 282 -6.95 26.11 -4.79
N CYS A 283 -8.06 25.43 -5.03
CA CYS A 283 -8.80 25.46 -6.29
C CYS A 283 -9.28 26.88 -6.66
N LYS A 284 -9.00 27.28 -7.90
CA LYS A 284 -9.47 28.52 -8.50
C LYS A 284 -9.48 28.40 -10.04
N PRO A 285 -10.30 29.18 -10.76
CA PRO A 285 -10.24 29.25 -12.21
C PRO A 285 -8.83 29.57 -12.71
N GLY A 286 -8.47 28.99 -13.85
CA GLY A 286 -7.16 29.13 -14.48
C GLY A 286 -6.10 28.12 -14.02
N LEU A 287 -6.38 27.33 -12.98
CA LEU A 287 -5.57 26.14 -12.68
C LEU A 287 -5.86 25.03 -13.70
N TYR A 288 -4.96 24.08 -13.80
CA TYR A 288 -5.16 22.82 -14.52
C TYR A 288 -5.52 21.72 -13.53
N GLU A 289 -6.29 20.74 -14.00
CA GLU A 289 -6.71 19.56 -13.22
C GLU A 289 -5.52 18.83 -12.56
N TYR A 290 -4.42 18.59 -13.29
CA TYR A 290 -3.22 17.93 -12.75
C TYR A 290 -2.57 18.70 -11.59
N GLN A 291 -2.82 20.02 -11.47
CA GLN A 291 -2.30 20.80 -10.34
C GLN A 291 -3.05 20.46 -9.06
N LEU A 292 -4.34 20.12 -9.14
CA LEU A 292 -5.09 19.59 -7.99
C LEU A 292 -4.64 18.17 -7.64
N GLU A 293 -4.44 17.30 -8.64
CA GLU A 293 -3.83 15.98 -8.43
C GLU A 293 -2.49 16.10 -7.67
N SER A 294 -1.62 17.03 -8.11
CA SER A 294 -0.32 17.26 -7.48
C SER A 294 -0.45 17.65 -6.00
N ILE A 295 -1.42 18.51 -5.66
CA ILE A 295 -1.70 18.92 -4.27
C ILE A 295 -2.16 17.72 -3.45
N PHE A 296 -3.03 16.87 -3.98
CA PHE A 296 -3.51 15.68 -3.28
C PHE A 296 -2.36 14.72 -2.94
N ARG A 297 -1.55 14.39 -3.94
CA ARG A 297 -0.40 13.49 -3.82
C ARG A 297 0.65 14.04 -2.86
N HIS A 298 0.94 15.34 -2.96
CA HIS A 298 1.83 16.02 -2.02
C HIS A 298 1.31 15.90 -0.59
N SER A 299 0.04 16.25 -0.35
CA SER A 299 -0.54 16.27 1.00
C SER A 299 -0.54 14.89 1.64
N THR A 300 -0.99 13.87 0.91
CA THR A 300 -1.07 12.50 1.45
C THR A 300 0.30 11.91 1.74
N TYR A 301 1.29 12.13 0.87
CA TYR A 301 2.64 11.64 1.10
C TYR A 301 3.36 12.42 2.20
N PHE A 302 3.33 13.76 2.13
CA PHE A 302 4.04 14.63 3.07
C PHE A 302 3.51 14.51 4.50
N GLU A 303 2.18 14.48 4.67
CA GLU A 303 1.57 14.48 6.01
C GLU A 303 1.45 13.09 6.63
N GLY A 304 1.54 12.03 5.82
CA GLY A 304 1.17 10.69 6.28
C GLY A 304 1.97 9.52 5.76
N GLY A 305 2.99 9.76 4.94
CA GLY A 305 3.86 8.70 4.41
C GLY A 305 3.26 7.88 3.26
N ALA A 306 2.10 8.30 2.73
CA ALA A 306 1.41 7.61 1.64
C ALA A 306 2.13 7.79 0.29
N ARG A 307 3.20 7.02 0.09
CA ARG A 307 4.06 7.10 -1.12
C ARG A 307 3.29 6.73 -2.39
N ASN A 308 2.35 5.79 -2.28
CA ASN A 308 1.51 5.31 -3.38
C ASN A 308 0.08 5.86 -3.28
N GLN A 309 -0.61 5.85 -4.42
CA GLN A 309 -2.04 6.14 -4.49
C GLN A 309 -2.81 4.82 -4.65
N GLY A 310 -4.06 4.79 -4.22
CA GLY A 310 -4.90 3.60 -4.36
C GLY A 310 -5.23 3.28 -5.83
N TYR A 311 -5.26 4.30 -6.68
CA TYR A 311 -5.49 4.26 -8.11
C TYR A 311 -5.02 5.58 -8.75
N THR A 312 -5.00 5.64 -10.08
CA THR A 312 -4.71 6.89 -10.82
C THR A 312 -5.73 7.97 -10.44
N CYS A 313 -5.25 9.13 -10.01
CA CYS A 313 -6.11 10.24 -9.60
C CYS A 313 -7.01 10.72 -10.74
N ILE A 314 -8.28 10.96 -10.43
CA ILE A 314 -9.28 11.48 -11.36
C ILE A 314 -9.59 12.92 -10.94
N ALA A 315 -9.03 13.90 -11.64
CA ALA A 315 -9.28 15.31 -11.41
C ALA A 315 -10.07 15.87 -12.58
N ALA A 316 -11.39 15.73 -12.57
CA ALA A 316 -12.22 16.03 -13.73
C ALA A 316 -12.98 17.36 -13.55
N SER A 317 -12.88 18.26 -14.51
CA SER A 317 -13.54 19.57 -14.52
C SER A 317 -14.47 19.76 -15.71
N GLY A 318 -15.59 20.46 -15.49
CA GLY A 318 -16.57 20.75 -16.53
C GLY A 318 -17.13 19.45 -17.15
N PRO A 319 -17.14 19.31 -18.49
CA PRO A 319 -17.63 18.10 -19.16
C PRO A 319 -16.87 16.82 -18.77
N ASN A 320 -15.60 16.92 -18.37
CA ASN A 320 -14.81 15.74 -17.98
C ASN A 320 -15.39 15.03 -16.76
N ALA A 321 -16.14 15.74 -15.91
CA ALA A 321 -16.79 15.15 -14.73
C ALA A 321 -17.82 14.06 -15.07
N ALA A 322 -18.21 13.92 -16.34
CA ALA A 322 -19.06 12.82 -16.83
C ALA A 322 -18.27 11.57 -17.28
N VAL A 323 -16.93 11.62 -17.29
CA VAL A 323 -16.05 10.51 -17.70
C VAL A 323 -15.55 9.77 -16.45
N LEU A 324 -16.05 8.55 -16.24
CA LEU A 324 -15.90 7.83 -14.96
C LEU A 324 -14.44 7.55 -14.57
N HIS A 325 -13.61 7.11 -15.52
CA HIS A 325 -12.19 6.82 -15.30
C HIS A 325 -11.30 7.84 -16.04
N TYR A 326 -11.62 9.13 -15.92
CA TYR A 326 -10.74 10.22 -16.42
C TYR A 326 -9.38 10.22 -15.68
N GLY A 327 -8.37 10.92 -16.21
CA GLY A 327 -7.04 11.03 -15.57
C GLY A 327 -6.01 9.99 -16.01
N HIS A 328 -6.40 9.00 -16.81
CA HIS A 328 -5.46 8.06 -17.43
C HIS A 328 -4.60 8.73 -18.52
N ALA A 329 -3.58 8.00 -19.03
CA ALA A 329 -2.57 8.57 -19.93
C ALA A 329 -3.09 9.27 -21.20
N ALA A 330 -4.25 8.87 -21.74
CA ALA A 330 -4.84 9.50 -22.93
C ALA A 330 -5.83 10.62 -22.60
N ALA A 331 -6.12 10.85 -21.32
CA ALA A 331 -6.96 11.93 -20.81
C ALA A 331 -6.38 12.43 -19.46
N PRO A 332 -5.16 13.00 -19.46
CA PRO A 332 -4.24 12.95 -18.32
C PRO A 332 -4.41 14.13 -17.33
N ASN A 333 -5.65 14.46 -16.96
CA ASN A 333 -5.95 15.59 -16.09
C ASN A 333 -5.38 16.92 -16.63
N ASP A 334 -5.52 17.19 -17.93
CA ASP A 334 -4.86 18.31 -18.62
C ASP A 334 -5.80 19.45 -19.00
N ARG A 335 -7.07 19.43 -18.60
CA ARG A 335 -7.99 20.53 -18.86
C ARG A 335 -7.73 21.68 -17.88
N ARG A 336 -7.78 22.90 -18.42
CA ARG A 336 -7.83 24.12 -17.62
C ARG A 336 -9.22 24.26 -16.98
N ILE A 337 -9.25 24.50 -15.68
CA ILE A 337 -10.44 24.75 -14.89
C ILE A 337 -10.94 26.17 -15.19
N GLU A 338 -12.20 26.29 -15.61
CA GLU A 338 -12.84 27.56 -15.94
C GLU A 338 -13.84 27.99 -14.85
N GLU A 339 -14.17 29.29 -14.83
CA GLU A 339 -15.21 29.81 -13.95
C GLU A 339 -16.57 29.17 -14.27
N GLY A 340 -17.26 28.69 -13.24
CA GLY A 340 -18.55 28.01 -13.38
C GLY A 340 -18.48 26.51 -13.65
N ASP A 341 -17.29 25.93 -13.83
CA ASP A 341 -17.13 24.49 -13.93
C ASP A 341 -17.50 23.77 -12.63
N ILE A 342 -18.15 22.61 -12.77
CA ILE A 342 -18.25 21.62 -11.69
C ILE A 342 -16.99 20.76 -11.73
N LEU A 343 -16.44 20.46 -10.56
CA LEU A 343 -15.32 19.53 -10.42
C LEU A 343 -15.79 18.23 -9.76
N LEU A 344 -15.38 17.11 -10.34
CA LEU A 344 -15.43 15.78 -9.73
C LEU A 344 -13.99 15.35 -9.47
N LEU A 345 -13.65 15.23 -8.19
CA LEU A 345 -12.31 14.90 -7.72
C LEU A 345 -12.36 13.54 -7.02
N ASP A 346 -11.96 12.49 -7.73
CA ASP A 346 -11.96 11.12 -7.24
C ASP A 346 -10.50 10.63 -7.07
N MET A 347 -10.05 10.59 -5.82
CA MET A 347 -8.66 10.31 -5.45
C MET A 347 -8.59 9.66 -4.07
N GLY A 348 -7.71 8.67 -3.92
CA GLY A 348 -7.45 7.97 -2.67
C GLY A 348 -5.97 7.58 -2.54
N CYS A 349 -5.46 7.57 -1.32
CA CYS A 349 -4.08 7.20 -1.02
C CYS A 349 -3.95 5.78 -0.48
N GLU A 350 -2.74 5.21 -0.60
CA GLU A 350 -2.35 3.95 0.03
C GLU A 350 -1.35 4.21 1.17
N VAL A 351 -1.51 3.52 2.29
CA VAL A 351 -0.70 3.68 3.52
C VAL A 351 -0.04 2.39 3.97
#